data_AF-A0A961NS91-F1
#
_entry.id   AF-A0A961NS91-F1
#
_cell.length_a   1.000
_cell.length_b   1.000
_cell.length_c   1.000
_cell.angle_alpha   90.00
_cell.angle_beta   90.00
_cell.angle_gamma   90.00
#
_symmetry.space_group_name_H-M   'P 1'
#
loop_
_entity.id
_entity.type
_entity.pdbx_description
1 polymer ?
#
loop_
_entity_poly.entity_id
_entity_poly.type
_entity_poly.pdbx_seq_one_letter_code
_entity_poly.pdbx_strand_id
1 'polypeptide(L)'
;MTGTVYRLREIDIESLHDHSIWTGSRQRFLEGATPFVIAYTRARLARDADLVGDFYVHFCERVELCMELYRERQHIPVRAFLATFLRHEFMNFIRKRRRRTLKEERHRAPVYDRDAGGLPGLIALQRSLRKLDENDRLLVKLQYGLDPELDDLKVLVSLAGGPLAIDTLRRFRERKLACNDRARRLQDRASYLGQLLGRGGSPEQAQNWRRWKTRIARSLRRDGGLFTFAELEEIFGIGRSSVWRRLARALQILKETER
;
A
#
# COMPACT_ATOMS: atom_id res chain seq x y z
N MET A 1 -39.46 -5.36 -3.09
CA MET A 1 -38.00 -5.63 -3.23
C MET A 1 -37.57 -5.26 -4.64
N THR A 2 -37.21 -4.00 -4.85
CA THR A 2 -36.83 -3.44 -6.16
C THR A 2 -35.30 -3.47 -6.31
N GLY A 3 -34.80 -4.43 -7.07
CA GLY A 3 -33.39 -4.51 -7.45
C GLY A 3 -33.08 -3.47 -8.53
N THR A 4 -32.36 -2.42 -8.15
CA THR A 4 -31.89 -1.38 -9.07
C THR A 4 -30.84 -1.99 -10.00
N VAL A 5 -31.27 -2.41 -11.19
CA VAL A 5 -30.39 -2.74 -12.32
C VAL A 5 -29.77 -1.42 -12.78
N TYR A 6 -28.48 -1.23 -12.48
CA TYR A 6 -27.71 -0.14 -13.06
C TYR A 6 -27.64 -0.37 -14.58
N ARG A 7 -28.56 0.26 -15.33
CA ARG A 7 -28.39 0.45 -16.78
C ARG A 7 -27.13 1.27 -16.97
N LEU A 8 -26.07 0.61 -17.42
CA LEU A 8 -24.87 1.27 -17.92
C LEU A 8 -25.33 2.22 -19.02
N ARG A 9 -25.19 3.53 -18.79
CA ARG A 9 -25.33 4.50 -19.87
C ARG A 9 -24.34 4.07 -20.96
N GLU A 10 -24.86 3.78 -22.14
CA GLU A 10 -24.10 3.39 -23.32
C GLU A 10 -23.23 4.57 -23.76
N ILE A 11 -22.08 4.72 -23.13
CA ILE A 11 -20.95 5.36 -23.78
C ILE A 11 -20.54 4.37 -24.85
N ASP A 12 -20.74 4.72 -26.11
CA ASP A 12 -20.39 3.86 -27.23
C ASP A 12 -18.86 3.70 -27.29
N ILE A 13 -18.38 2.58 -26.77
CA ILE A 13 -16.95 2.25 -26.69
C ILE A 13 -16.42 1.96 -28.09
N GLU A 14 -17.30 1.57 -29.02
CA GLU A 14 -16.96 1.34 -30.41
C GLU A 14 -16.67 2.70 -31.09
N SER A 15 -17.52 3.71 -30.90
CA SER A 15 -17.26 5.10 -31.35
C SER A 15 -15.97 5.72 -30.77
N LEU A 16 -15.68 5.51 -29.48
CA LEU A 16 -14.46 6.04 -28.84
C LEU A 16 -13.19 5.30 -29.27
N HIS A 17 -13.34 4.03 -29.64
CA HIS A 17 -12.24 3.21 -30.08
C HIS A 17 -11.85 3.50 -31.53
N ASP A 18 -12.81 3.67 -32.44
CA ASP A 18 -12.55 4.05 -33.84
C ASP A 18 -11.84 5.41 -33.93
N HIS A 19 -12.14 6.33 -33.00
CA HIS A 19 -11.42 7.60 -32.87
C HIS A 19 -10.03 7.46 -32.21
N SER A 20 -9.83 6.47 -31.32
CA SER A 20 -8.56 6.23 -30.64
C SER A 20 -7.54 5.46 -31.50
N ILE A 21 -8.00 4.55 -32.36
CA ILE A 21 -7.19 3.88 -33.39
C ILE A 21 -6.63 4.92 -34.36
N TRP A 22 -7.43 5.91 -34.73
CA TRP A 22 -7.04 6.96 -35.68
C TRP A 22 -6.12 8.05 -35.10
N THR A 23 -6.04 8.21 -33.77
CA THR A 23 -5.30 9.34 -33.15
C THR A 23 -4.07 8.92 -32.35
N GLY A 24 -3.83 7.62 -32.12
CA GLY A 24 -2.63 7.13 -31.43
C GLY A 24 -2.51 7.58 -29.96
N SER A 25 -3.58 8.13 -29.38
CA SER A 25 -3.55 8.74 -28.05
C SER A 25 -4.03 7.78 -26.97
N ARG A 26 -3.06 7.20 -26.24
CA ARG A 26 -3.25 6.40 -25.01
C ARG A 26 -4.26 7.04 -24.06
N GLN A 27 -4.18 8.36 -23.89
CA GLN A 27 -4.97 9.11 -22.92
C GLN A 27 -6.45 9.15 -23.30
N ARG A 28 -6.75 9.34 -24.59
CA ARG A 28 -8.14 9.30 -25.11
C ARG A 28 -8.76 7.92 -25.02
N PHE A 29 -7.99 6.87 -25.31
CA PHE A 29 -8.48 5.49 -25.13
C PHE A 29 -8.82 5.21 -23.67
N LEU A 30 -7.93 5.60 -22.74
CA LEU A 30 -8.19 5.45 -21.30
C LEU A 30 -9.43 6.23 -20.86
N GLU A 31 -9.60 7.47 -21.33
CA GLU A 31 -10.79 8.29 -21.04
C GLU A 31 -12.09 7.57 -21.44
N GLY A 32 -12.14 7.00 -22.64
CA GLY A 32 -13.31 6.28 -23.14
C GLY A 32 -13.53 4.91 -22.48
N ALA A 33 -12.45 4.18 -22.21
CA ALA A 33 -12.52 2.82 -21.66
C ALA A 33 -12.78 2.80 -20.14
N THR A 34 -12.42 3.85 -19.41
CA THR A 34 -12.45 3.87 -17.93
C THR A 34 -13.81 3.52 -17.32
N PRO A 35 -14.93 4.13 -17.74
CA PRO A 35 -16.25 3.80 -17.18
C PRO A 35 -16.58 2.32 -17.33
N PHE A 36 -16.25 1.74 -18.49
CA PHE A 36 -16.47 0.33 -18.76
C PHE A 36 -15.56 -0.58 -17.96
N VAL A 37 -14.26 -0.31 -17.92
CA VAL A 37 -13.29 -1.14 -17.19
C VAL A 37 -13.68 -1.21 -15.72
N ILE A 38 -14.01 -0.07 -15.10
CA ILE A 38 -14.41 -0.02 -13.69
C ILE A 38 -15.74 -0.76 -13.49
N ALA A 39 -16.74 -0.49 -14.33
CA ALA A 39 -18.05 -1.11 -14.20
C ALA A 39 -18.00 -2.63 -14.40
N TYR A 40 -17.33 -3.08 -15.46
CA TYR A 40 -17.16 -4.50 -15.78
C TYR A 40 -16.39 -5.22 -14.67
N THR A 41 -15.28 -4.67 -14.21
CA THR A 41 -14.49 -5.29 -13.13
C THR A 41 -15.31 -5.39 -11.85
N ARG A 42 -16.04 -4.33 -11.49
CA ARG A 42 -16.89 -4.31 -10.29
C ARG A 42 -18.06 -5.29 -10.36
N ALA A 43 -18.70 -5.38 -11.53
CA ALA A 43 -19.88 -6.21 -11.73
C ALA A 43 -19.54 -7.69 -11.92
N ARG A 44 -18.42 -8.02 -12.59
CA ARG A 44 -18.13 -9.37 -13.07
C ARG A 44 -16.88 -10.02 -12.46
N LEU A 45 -15.93 -9.25 -11.93
CA LEU A 45 -14.62 -9.77 -11.51
C LEU A 45 -14.39 -9.67 -10.00
N ALA A 46 -14.72 -8.54 -9.38
CA ALA A 46 -14.60 -8.35 -7.94
C ALA A 46 -15.58 -7.30 -7.39
N ARG A 47 -16.23 -7.63 -6.27
CA ARG A 47 -17.11 -6.67 -5.55
C ARG A 47 -16.34 -5.70 -4.65
N ASP A 48 -15.11 -6.06 -4.27
CA ASP A 48 -14.23 -5.23 -3.45
C ASP A 48 -13.72 -4.01 -4.26
N ALA A 49 -14.10 -2.82 -3.80
CA ALA A 49 -13.77 -1.56 -4.46
C ALA A 49 -12.26 -1.26 -4.45
N ASP A 50 -11.52 -1.73 -3.45
CA ASP A 50 -10.06 -1.52 -3.37
C ASP A 50 -9.35 -2.42 -4.38
N LEU A 51 -9.79 -3.68 -4.49
CA LEU A 51 -9.27 -4.63 -5.47
C LEU A 51 -9.53 -4.19 -6.92
N VAL A 52 -10.73 -3.66 -7.19
CA VAL A 52 -11.11 -3.10 -8.50
C VAL A 52 -10.22 -1.90 -8.83
N GLY A 53 -9.98 -1.04 -7.85
CA GLY A 53 -9.13 0.13 -8.03
C GLY A 53 -7.66 -0.22 -8.27
N ASP A 54 -7.09 -1.14 -7.50
CA ASP A 54 -5.73 -1.63 -7.70
C ASP A 54 -5.56 -2.25 -9.10
N PHE A 55 -6.56 -3.01 -9.52
CA PHE A 55 -6.56 -3.60 -10.86
C PHE A 55 -6.68 -2.55 -11.96
N TYR A 56 -7.48 -1.50 -11.76
CA TYR A 56 -7.59 -0.42 -12.75
C TYR A 56 -6.25 0.30 -12.96
N VAL A 57 -5.49 0.56 -11.88
CA VAL A 57 -4.12 1.11 -12.00
C VAL A 57 -3.22 0.17 -12.79
N HIS A 58 -3.28 -1.14 -12.49
CA HIS A 58 -2.54 -2.14 -13.24
C HIS A 58 -2.93 -2.18 -14.73
N PHE A 59 -4.21 -2.01 -15.04
CA PHE A 59 -4.69 -1.92 -16.41
C PHE A 59 -4.13 -0.67 -17.13
N CYS A 60 -4.09 0.48 -16.47
CA CYS A 60 -3.49 1.69 -17.03
C CYS A 60 -2.01 1.52 -17.41
N GLU A 61 -1.26 0.70 -16.68
CA GLU A 61 0.13 0.32 -17.01
C GLU A 61 0.21 -0.62 -18.23
N ARG A 62 -0.85 -1.41 -18.47
CA ARG A 62 -0.93 -2.46 -19.50
C ARG A 62 -1.73 -2.03 -20.74
N VAL A 63 -2.16 -0.78 -20.79
CA VAL A 63 -3.07 -0.29 -21.81
C VAL A 63 -2.45 -0.30 -23.21
N GLU A 64 -1.15 -0.05 -23.34
CA GLU A 64 -0.44 -0.12 -24.62
C GLU A 64 -0.50 -1.52 -25.20
N LEU A 65 -0.18 -2.54 -24.39
CA LEU A 65 -0.30 -3.94 -24.80
C LEU A 65 -1.74 -4.31 -25.16
N CYS A 66 -2.73 -3.78 -24.43
CA CYS A 66 -4.14 -3.99 -24.75
C CYS A 66 -4.48 -3.47 -26.16
N MET A 67 -3.98 -2.28 -26.51
CA MET A 67 -4.20 -1.68 -27.83
C MET A 67 -3.44 -2.44 -28.93
N GLU A 68 -2.20 -2.85 -28.68
CA GLU A 68 -1.40 -3.68 -29.59
C GLU A 68 -2.10 -5.01 -29.93
N LEU A 69 -2.53 -5.75 -28.91
CA LEU A 69 -3.22 -7.03 -29.10
C LEU A 69 -4.58 -6.89 -29.77
N TYR A 70 -5.24 -5.74 -29.61
CA TYR A 70 -6.47 -5.45 -30.35
C TYR A 70 -6.19 -5.19 -31.83
N ARG A 71 -5.11 -4.45 -32.16
CA ARG A 71 -4.74 -4.18 -33.55
C ARG A 71 -4.48 -5.46 -34.35
N GLU A 72 -4.04 -6.53 -33.70
CA GLU A 72 -3.87 -7.86 -34.31
C GLU A 72 -5.20 -8.61 -34.49
N ARG A 73 -6.27 -8.19 -33.80
CA ARG A 73 -7.56 -8.91 -33.68
C ARG A 73 -8.75 -8.02 -34.03
N GLN A 74 -8.59 -7.16 -35.04
CA GLN A 74 -9.56 -6.16 -35.49
C GLN A 74 -10.92 -6.71 -35.96
N HIS A 75 -11.08 -8.02 -36.06
CA HIS A 75 -12.35 -8.68 -36.43
C HIS A 75 -13.31 -8.86 -35.24
N ILE A 76 -12.88 -8.57 -34.00
CA ILE A 76 -13.69 -8.75 -32.78
C ILE A 76 -14.17 -7.38 -32.29
N PRO A 77 -15.45 -7.22 -31.89
CA PRO A 77 -15.93 -5.99 -31.27
C PRO A 77 -15.08 -5.60 -30.05
N VAL A 78 -14.74 -4.32 -29.95
CA VAL A 78 -13.84 -3.74 -28.92
C VAL A 78 -14.28 -4.13 -27.52
N ARG A 79 -15.59 -4.06 -27.24
CA ARG A 79 -16.16 -4.41 -25.93
C ARG A 79 -15.93 -5.87 -25.59
N ALA A 80 -16.11 -6.76 -26.57
CA ALA A 80 -15.92 -8.19 -26.39
C ALA A 80 -14.43 -8.53 -26.19
N PHE A 81 -13.56 -7.91 -26.97
CA PHE A 81 -12.12 -8.03 -26.77
C PHE A 81 -11.70 -7.52 -25.39
N LEU A 82 -12.11 -6.30 -25.03
CA LEU A 82 -11.72 -5.66 -23.78
C LEU A 82 -12.24 -6.44 -22.57
N ALA A 83 -13.47 -6.95 -22.60
CA ALA A 83 -14.01 -7.83 -21.56
C ALA A 83 -13.16 -9.10 -21.38
N THR A 84 -12.69 -9.68 -22.49
CA THR A 84 -11.84 -10.87 -22.51
C THR A 84 -10.45 -10.56 -21.97
N PHE A 85 -9.82 -9.49 -22.47
CA PHE A 85 -8.52 -9.00 -22.01
C PHE A 85 -8.54 -8.69 -20.51
N LEU A 86 -9.53 -7.93 -20.04
CA LEU A 86 -9.70 -7.59 -18.62
C LEU A 86 -9.86 -8.85 -17.77
N ARG A 87 -10.62 -9.85 -18.22
CA ARG A 87 -10.77 -11.11 -17.48
C ARG A 87 -9.43 -11.84 -17.35
N HIS A 88 -8.66 -11.96 -18.44
CA HIS A 88 -7.35 -12.61 -18.42
C HIS A 88 -6.33 -11.85 -17.56
N GLU A 89 -6.21 -10.54 -17.77
CA GLU A 89 -5.32 -9.69 -16.97
C GLU A 89 -5.74 -9.66 -15.51
N PHE A 90 -7.04 -9.65 -15.19
CA PHE A 90 -7.51 -9.73 -13.82
C PHE A 90 -7.13 -11.04 -13.16
N MET A 91 -7.31 -12.17 -13.83
CA MET A 91 -6.89 -13.47 -13.30
C MET A 91 -5.38 -13.53 -13.10
N ASN A 92 -4.60 -12.96 -14.01
CA ASN A 92 -3.14 -12.86 -13.87
C ASN A 92 -2.74 -11.91 -12.74
N PHE A 93 -3.43 -10.78 -12.59
CA PHE A 93 -3.28 -9.83 -11.52
C PHE A 93 -3.60 -10.48 -10.17
N ILE A 94 -4.69 -11.25 -10.05
CA ILE A 94 -5.04 -11.99 -8.84
C ILE A 94 -4.04 -13.10 -8.56
N ARG A 95 -3.56 -13.83 -9.58
CA ARG A 95 -2.52 -14.86 -9.38
C ARG A 95 -1.21 -14.24 -8.92
N LYS A 96 -0.77 -13.13 -9.53
CA LYS A 96 0.41 -12.36 -9.11
C LYS A 96 0.22 -11.76 -7.74
N ARG A 97 -0.96 -11.19 -7.45
CA ARG A 97 -1.35 -10.66 -6.16
C ARG A 97 -1.33 -11.77 -5.13
N ARG A 98 -2.06 -12.87 -5.27
CA ARG A 98 -2.04 -14.02 -4.35
C ARG A 98 -0.65 -14.62 -4.17
N ARG A 99 0.17 -14.76 -5.21
CA ARG A 99 1.58 -15.20 -5.06
C ARG A 99 2.40 -14.18 -4.28
N ARG A 100 2.19 -12.89 -4.49
CA ARG A 100 2.77 -11.81 -3.68
C ARG A 100 2.19 -11.79 -2.27
N THR A 101 0.90 -12.01 -2.08
CA THR A 101 0.17 -11.98 -0.81
C THR A 101 0.52 -13.19 0.04
N LEU A 102 0.73 -14.40 -0.53
CA LEU A 102 1.29 -15.55 0.19
C LEU A 102 2.78 -15.36 0.53
N LYS A 103 3.50 -14.57 -0.26
CA LYS A 103 4.88 -14.14 0.04
C LYS A 103 4.92 -12.96 1.02
N GLU A 104 3.87 -12.13 1.08
CA GLU A 104 3.74 -10.90 1.89
C GLU A 104 2.94 -11.15 3.19
N GLU A 105 2.11 -12.19 3.31
CA GLU A 105 1.38 -12.56 4.53
C GLU A 105 2.29 -13.25 5.55
N ARG A 106 3.46 -13.74 5.12
CA ARG A 106 4.59 -14.07 5.99
C ARG A 106 5.36 -12.83 6.49
N HIS A 107 5.06 -11.64 5.94
CA HIS A 107 5.83 -10.41 6.15
C HIS A 107 4.92 -9.17 6.17
N ARG A 108 4.18 -8.94 7.26
CA ARG A 108 3.40 -7.70 7.43
C ARG A 108 3.52 -7.12 8.83
N ALA A 109 4.19 -5.96 8.92
CA ALA A 109 3.79 -4.77 9.69
C ALA A 109 4.72 -3.57 9.31
N PRO A 110 4.41 -2.29 9.65
CA PRO A 110 4.60 -1.10 8.80
C PRO A 110 5.81 -0.18 9.10
N VAL A 111 6.02 0.82 8.20
CA VAL A 111 7.09 1.83 8.24
C VAL A 111 6.52 3.13 8.73
N TYR A 112 7.23 3.71 9.67
CA TYR A 112 7.19 5.12 9.97
C TYR A 112 7.86 5.92 8.85
N ASP A 113 7.05 6.63 8.06
CA ASP A 113 7.56 7.66 7.16
C ASP A 113 8.13 8.80 8.03
N ARG A 114 9.44 9.04 7.94
CA ARG A 114 10.16 10.06 8.70
C ARG A 114 9.74 11.49 8.36
N ASP A 115 9.05 11.70 7.22
CA ASP A 115 8.74 13.05 6.73
C ASP A 115 7.24 13.39 6.71
N ALA A 116 6.37 12.45 7.11
CA ALA A 116 4.91 12.64 7.10
C ALA A 116 4.30 12.83 8.51
N GLY A 117 4.95 13.64 9.36
CA GLY A 117 4.33 14.28 10.53
C GLY A 117 3.89 13.34 11.66
N GLY A 118 4.84 12.76 12.41
CA GLY A 118 4.50 11.97 13.60
C GLY A 118 5.58 11.80 14.67
N LEU A 119 6.87 11.92 14.36
CA LEU A 119 7.96 12.01 15.35
C LEU A 119 8.99 13.04 14.85
N PRO A 120 9.61 13.85 15.72
CA PRO A 120 10.52 14.93 15.35
C PRO A 120 11.81 14.35 14.80
N GLY A 121 12.64 15.19 14.19
CA GLY A 121 13.92 14.80 13.60
C GLY A 121 14.68 13.81 14.48
N LEU A 122 15.20 12.74 13.87
CA LEU A 122 15.92 11.60 14.48
C LEU A 122 16.71 11.89 15.75
N ILE A 123 17.41 13.02 15.76
CA ILE A 123 18.28 13.45 16.84
C ILE A 123 17.47 13.78 18.11
N ALA A 124 16.33 14.48 17.96
CA ALA A 124 15.42 14.79 19.06
C ALA A 124 14.72 13.51 19.57
N LEU A 125 14.34 12.61 18.67
CA LEU A 125 13.78 11.31 19.02
C LEU A 125 14.78 10.45 19.79
N GLN A 126 16.05 10.38 19.34
CA GLN A 126 17.11 9.63 20.03
C GLN A 126 17.40 10.17 21.43
N ARG A 127 17.43 11.49 21.63
CA ARG A 127 17.57 12.08 22.98
C ARG A 127 16.39 11.74 23.88
N SER A 128 15.18 11.78 23.33
CA SER A 128 13.95 11.49 24.09
C SER A 128 13.86 10.01 24.46
N LEU A 129 14.30 9.11 23.58
CA LEU A 129 14.38 7.67 23.84
C LEU A 129 15.36 7.32 24.97
N ARG A 130 16.41 8.13 25.19
CA ARG A 130 17.33 7.93 26.32
C ARG A 130 16.70 8.19 27.69
N LYS A 131 15.55 8.88 27.75
CA LYS A 131 14.79 9.10 28.99
C LYS A 131 13.94 7.90 29.39
N LEU A 132 13.74 6.94 28.49
CA LEU A 132 12.98 5.73 28.76
C LEU A 132 13.85 4.69 29.47
N ASP A 133 13.21 3.83 30.27
CA ASP A 133 13.83 2.60 30.76
C ASP A 133 14.35 1.75 29.59
N GLU A 134 15.41 0.99 29.81
CA GLU A 134 16.06 0.21 28.75
C GLU A 134 15.10 -0.78 28.06
N ASN A 135 14.18 -1.38 28.81
CA ASN A 135 13.18 -2.31 28.24
C ASN A 135 12.14 -1.56 27.43
N ASP A 136 11.63 -0.44 27.93
CA ASP A 136 10.64 0.38 27.24
C ASP A 136 11.22 1.01 25.97
N ARG A 137 12.50 1.42 26.04
CA ARG A 137 13.28 1.90 24.91
C ARG A 137 13.43 0.83 23.84
N LEU A 138 13.90 -0.37 24.21
CA LEU A 138 14.01 -1.50 23.27
C LEU A 138 12.64 -1.84 22.67
N LEU A 139 11.57 -1.85 23.48
CA LEU A 139 10.21 -2.13 23.05
C LEU A 139 9.74 -1.13 21.99
N VAL A 140 9.94 0.17 22.23
CA VAL A 140 9.64 1.22 21.24
C VAL A 140 10.50 1.04 20.00
N LYS A 141 11.81 0.78 20.14
CA LYS A 141 12.68 0.64 18.97
C LYS A 141 12.27 -0.54 18.08
N LEU A 142 12.00 -1.71 18.66
CA LEU A 142 11.51 -2.88 17.94
C LEU A 142 10.15 -2.60 17.29
N GLN A 143 9.22 -1.99 18.02
CA GLN A 143 7.89 -1.71 17.52
C GLN A 143 7.89 -0.69 16.37
N TYR A 144 8.74 0.34 16.44
CA TYR A 144 8.74 1.46 15.49
C TYR A 144 9.83 1.35 14.40
N GLY A 145 10.62 0.29 14.38
CA GLY A 145 11.65 0.09 13.35
C GLY A 145 12.91 0.94 13.53
N LEU A 146 13.17 1.40 14.75
CA LEU A 146 14.37 2.15 15.09
C LEU A 146 15.51 1.19 15.39
N ASP A 147 16.72 1.50 14.93
CA ASP A 147 17.86 0.61 15.10
C ASP A 147 18.23 0.45 16.59
N PRO A 148 18.27 -0.80 17.11
CA PRO A 148 18.77 -1.07 18.45
C PRO A 148 20.25 -0.70 18.56
N GLU A 149 20.63 -0.06 19.65
CA GLU A 149 22.02 0.22 20.02
C GLU A 149 22.60 -0.94 20.83
N LEU A 150 23.92 -0.92 21.07
CA LEU A 150 24.61 -1.99 21.79
C LEU A 150 23.95 -2.34 23.13
N ASP A 151 23.50 -1.34 23.89
CA ASP A 151 22.85 -1.58 25.18
C ASP A 151 21.46 -2.21 25.02
N ASP A 152 20.73 -1.86 23.97
CA ASP A 152 19.46 -2.50 23.63
C ASP A 152 19.67 -3.98 23.24
N LEU A 153 20.79 -4.29 22.57
CA LEU A 153 21.14 -5.66 22.22
C LEU A 153 21.47 -6.50 23.46
N LYS A 154 22.17 -5.92 24.45
CA LYS A 154 22.44 -6.59 25.73
C LYS A 154 21.14 -6.91 26.47
N VAL A 155 20.21 -5.96 26.50
CA VAL A 155 18.88 -6.14 27.11
C VAL A 155 18.08 -7.21 26.36
N LEU A 156 18.11 -7.20 25.03
CA LEU A 156 17.42 -8.24 24.25
C LEU A 156 17.97 -9.63 24.56
N VAL A 157 19.29 -9.78 24.67
CA VAL A 157 19.93 -11.06 25.03
C VAL A 157 19.61 -11.46 26.47
N SER A 158 19.53 -10.53 27.42
CA SER A 158 19.18 -10.86 28.81
C SER A 158 17.71 -11.27 28.96
N LEU A 159 16.80 -10.69 28.16
CA LEU A 159 15.37 -11.03 28.17
C LEU A 159 15.06 -12.34 27.44
N ALA A 160 15.60 -12.50 26.24
CA ALA A 160 15.19 -13.56 25.32
C ALA A 160 16.21 -14.71 25.21
N GLY A 161 17.42 -14.52 25.73
CA GLY A 161 18.56 -15.41 25.47
C GLY A 161 19.18 -15.18 24.09
N GLY A 162 20.41 -15.68 23.90
CA GLY A 162 21.19 -15.47 22.66
C GLY A 162 20.48 -15.93 21.38
N PRO A 163 19.98 -17.17 21.29
CA PRO A 163 19.35 -17.68 20.06
C PRO A 163 18.09 -16.90 19.64
N LEU A 164 17.19 -16.61 20.57
CA LEU A 164 15.95 -15.87 20.28
C LEU A 164 16.24 -14.39 19.99
N ALA A 165 17.24 -13.79 20.64
CA ALA A 165 17.69 -12.44 20.33
C ALA A 165 18.21 -12.32 18.89
N ILE A 166 19.03 -13.27 18.43
CA ILE A 166 19.54 -13.31 17.05
C ILE A 166 18.37 -13.43 16.06
N ASP A 167 17.44 -14.35 16.31
CA ASP A 167 16.28 -14.53 15.45
C ASP A 167 15.39 -13.27 15.39
N THR A 168 15.18 -12.64 16.55
CA THR A 168 14.44 -11.37 16.66
C THR A 168 15.09 -10.26 15.84
N LEU A 169 16.42 -10.10 15.91
CA LEU A 169 17.15 -9.10 15.14
C LEU A 169 17.12 -9.37 13.63
N ARG A 170 17.20 -10.65 13.23
CA ARG A 170 17.04 -11.06 11.83
C ARG A 170 15.64 -10.68 11.33
N ARG A 171 14.60 -11.07 12.05
CA ARG A 171 13.20 -10.71 11.73
C ARG A 171 13.02 -9.19 11.69
N PHE A 172 13.60 -8.46 12.64
CA PHE A 172 13.56 -6.99 12.68
C PHE A 172 14.14 -6.37 11.41
N ARG A 173 15.36 -6.77 11.00
CA ARG A 173 16.03 -6.25 9.80
C ARG A 173 15.25 -6.56 8.52
N GLU A 174 14.82 -7.81 8.35
CA GLU A 174 14.02 -8.24 7.20
C GLU A 174 12.72 -7.45 7.10
N ARG A 175 12.01 -7.31 8.23
CA ARG A 175 10.76 -6.54 8.30
C ARG A 175 11.02 -5.08 7.98
N LYS A 176 12.01 -4.45 8.60
CA LYS A 176 12.37 -3.04 8.33
C LYS A 176 12.65 -2.75 6.86
N LEU A 177 13.45 -3.60 6.19
CA LEU A 177 13.77 -3.44 4.76
C LEU A 177 12.54 -3.55 3.87
N ALA A 178 11.76 -4.62 4.03
CA ALA A 178 10.52 -4.83 3.27
C ALA A 178 9.56 -3.64 3.39
N CYS A 179 9.60 -3.04 4.57
CA CYS A 179 8.81 -1.90 4.90
C CYS A 179 9.30 -0.65 4.16
N ASN A 180 10.59 -0.34 4.18
CA ASN A 180 11.17 0.81 3.46
C ASN A 180 10.85 0.74 1.95
N ASP A 181 10.92 -0.45 1.36
CA ASP A 181 10.56 -0.68 -0.04
C ASP A 181 9.08 -0.42 -0.35
N ARG A 182 8.18 -0.68 0.61
CA ARG A 182 6.76 -0.34 0.45
C ARG A 182 6.53 1.16 0.52
N ALA A 183 7.13 1.84 1.50
CA ALA A 183 7.02 3.28 1.65
C ALA A 183 7.49 3.98 0.37
N ARG A 184 8.66 3.57 -0.15
CA ARG A 184 9.20 4.04 -1.43
C ARG A 184 8.21 3.85 -2.59
N ARG A 185 7.65 2.65 -2.77
CA ARG A 185 6.66 2.38 -3.84
C ARG A 185 5.38 3.21 -3.71
N LEU A 186 4.92 3.46 -2.48
CA LEU A 186 3.76 4.31 -2.22
C LEU A 186 4.07 5.78 -2.53
N GLN A 187 5.26 6.26 -2.15
CA GLN A 187 5.75 7.59 -2.49
C GLN A 187 5.89 7.76 -4.02
N ASP A 188 6.48 6.79 -4.72
CA ASP A 188 6.59 6.78 -6.18
C ASP A 188 5.20 6.87 -6.85
N ARG A 189 4.22 6.11 -6.34
CA ARG A 189 2.82 6.19 -6.80
C ARG A 189 2.18 7.54 -6.51
N ALA A 190 2.40 8.12 -5.33
CA ALA A 190 1.88 9.44 -4.98
C ALA A 190 2.47 10.53 -5.88
N SER A 191 3.77 10.43 -6.19
CA SER A 191 4.48 11.30 -7.13
C SER A 191 3.91 11.17 -8.54
N TYR A 192 3.68 9.94 -9.01
CA TYR A 192 3.07 9.69 -10.32
C TYR A 192 1.65 10.26 -10.42
N LEU A 193 0.80 10.06 -9.40
CA LEU A 193 -0.52 10.69 -9.34
C LEU A 193 -0.44 12.23 -9.32
N GLY A 194 0.59 12.79 -8.68
CA GLY A 194 0.89 14.22 -8.74
C GLY A 194 1.20 14.70 -10.15
N GLN A 195 2.01 13.96 -10.90
CA GLN A 195 2.30 14.26 -12.31
C GLN A 195 1.03 14.20 -13.18
N LEU A 196 0.18 13.19 -12.98
CA LEU A 196 -1.10 13.08 -13.70
C LEU A 196 -2.02 14.28 -13.41
N LEU A 197 -2.12 14.69 -12.14
CA LEU A 197 -2.88 15.87 -11.76
C LEU A 197 -2.35 17.16 -12.41
N GLY A 198 -1.03 17.27 -12.61
CA GLY A 198 -0.40 18.42 -13.27
C GLY A 198 -0.56 18.44 -14.80
N ARG A 199 -0.77 17.29 -15.44
CA ARG A 199 -0.94 17.18 -16.91
C ARG A 199 -2.35 17.52 -17.41
N GLY A 200 -3.31 17.68 -16.50
CA GLY A 200 -4.70 17.93 -16.85
C GLY A 200 -5.47 16.65 -17.23
N GLY A 201 -6.75 16.67 -16.92
CA GLY A 201 -7.71 15.59 -17.14
C GLY A 201 -9.12 16.09 -16.81
N SER A 202 -10.15 15.27 -17.03
CA SER A 202 -11.51 15.70 -16.71
C SER A 202 -11.67 16.00 -15.21
N PRO A 203 -12.56 16.92 -14.81
CA PRO A 203 -12.77 17.24 -13.39
C PRO A 203 -13.04 16.00 -12.51
N GLU A 204 -13.75 15.01 -13.05
CA GLU A 204 -14.04 13.74 -12.36
C GLU A 204 -12.79 12.87 -12.15
N GLN A 205 -11.89 12.81 -13.14
CA GLN A 205 -10.63 12.07 -13.04
C GLN A 205 -9.67 12.73 -12.05
N ALA A 206 -9.53 14.05 -12.11
CA ALA A 206 -8.73 14.81 -11.16
C ALA A 206 -9.24 14.58 -9.72
N GLN A 207 -10.56 14.56 -9.52
CA GLN A 207 -11.15 14.27 -8.22
C GLN A 207 -10.84 12.84 -7.75
N ASN A 208 -10.89 11.86 -8.64
CA ASN A 208 -10.50 10.50 -8.32
C ASN A 208 -9.01 10.42 -7.95
N TRP A 209 -8.09 10.97 -8.75
CA TRP A 209 -6.66 10.95 -8.45
C TRP A 209 -6.32 11.63 -7.12
N ARG A 210 -6.99 12.73 -6.77
CA ARG A 210 -6.90 13.35 -5.43
C ARG A 210 -7.30 12.38 -4.33
N ARG A 211 -8.45 11.71 -4.47
CA ARG A 211 -8.90 10.69 -3.49
C ARG A 211 -7.88 9.57 -3.33
N TRP A 212 -7.29 9.09 -4.42
CA TRP A 212 -6.23 8.08 -4.41
C TRP A 212 -4.95 8.56 -3.72
N LYS A 213 -4.50 9.78 -4.01
CA LYS A 213 -3.35 10.39 -3.33
C LYS A 213 -3.60 10.53 -1.83
N THR A 214 -4.80 10.96 -1.42
CA THR A 214 -5.19 11.02 0.00
C THR A 214 -5.25 9.65 0.66
N ARG A 215 -5.63 8.59 -0.07
CA ARG A 215 -5.59 7.21 0.44
C ARG A 215 -4.15 6.73 0.63
N ILE A 216 -3.26 7.00 -0.31
CA ILE A 216 -1.84 6.65 -0.19
C ILE A 216 -1.22 7.37 1.00
N ALA A 217 -1.47 8.68 1.16
CA ALA A 217 -1.01 9.45 2.32
C ALA A 217 -1.50 8.85 3.64
N ARG A 218 -2.78 8.42 3.70
CA ARG A 218 -3.31 7.71 4.87
C ARG A 218 -2.66 6.34 5.09
N SER A 219 -2.31 5.62 4.03
CA SER A 219 -1.63 4.32 4.15
C SER A 219 -0.18 4.46 4.59
N LEU A 220 0.50 5.55 4.19
CA LEU A 220 1.86 5.88 4.64
C LEU A 220 1.86 6.27 6.13
N ARG A 221 0.81 6.96 6.60
CA ARG A 221 0.60 7.33 8.01
C ARG A 221 0.00 6.22 8.88
N ARG A 222 -0.21 5.02 8.34
CA ARG A 222 -0.89 3.96 9.08
C ARG A 222 0.11 3.31 10.03
N ASP A 223 0.10 3.78 11.27
CA ASP A 223 0.86 3.22 12.38
C ASP A 223 0.43 1.78 12.65
N GLY A 224 1.35 0.87 12.41
CA GLY A 224 1.39 -0.43 13.05
C GLY A 224 2.84 -0.59 13.51
N GLY A 225 3.12 -1.59 14.33
CA GLY A 225 4.51 -1.85 14.67
C GLY A 225 5.05 -3.09 14.03
N LEU A 226 6.37 -3.16 13.83
CA LEU A 226 7.05 -4.27 13.14
C LEU A 226 6.74 -5.64 13.76
N PHE A 227 6.39 -5.66 15.05
CA PHE A 227 6.00 -6.87 15.76
C PHE A 227 4.54 -6.79 16.19
N THR A 228 3.90 -7.95 16.21
CA THR A 228 2.59 -8.09 16.84
C THR A 228 2.74 -8.05 18.36
N PHE A 229 1.65 -7.73 19.06
CA PHE A 229 1.66 -7.79 20.53
C PHE A 229 2.07 -9.17 21.05
N ALA A 230 1.60 -10.25 20.42
CA ALA A 230 1.97 -11.61 20.84
C ALA A 230 3.47 -11.89 20.71
N GLU A 231 4.11 -11.42 19.64
CA GLU A 231 5.56 -11.56 19.48
C GLU A 231 6.33 -10.72 20.52
N LEU A 232 5.83 -9.54 20.86
CA LEU A 232 6.42 -8.73 21.93
C LEU A 232 6.22 -9.36 23.31
N GLU A 233 5.10 -10.04 23.55
CA GLU A 233 4.87 -10.79 24.78
C GLU A 233 5.89 -11.93 24.93
N GLU A 234 6.17 -12.65 23.84
CA GLU A 234 7.19 -13.71 23.79
C GLU A 234 8.60 -13.17 24.06
N ILE A 235 8.98 -12.07 23.38
CA ILE A 235 10.32 -11.48 23.51
C ILE A 235 10.56 -10.91 24.91
N PHE A 236 9.57 -10.24 25.49
CA PHE A 236 9.73 -9.53 26.76
C PHE A 236 9.27 -10.34 27.98
N GLY A 237 8.65 -11.50 27.78
CA GLY A 237 8.11 -12.33 28.87
C GLY A 237 7.01 -11.62 29.69
N ILE A 238 6.28 -10.68 29.09
CA ILE A 238 5.22 -9.91 29.75
C ILE A 238 3.90 -10.06 29.01
N GLY A 239 2.78 -9.95 29.72
CA GLY A 239 1.46 -10.06 29.08
C GLY A 239 1.08 -8.85 28.20
N ARG A 240 0.15 -9.07 27.27
CA ARG A 240 -0.35 -8.08 26.29
C ARG A 240 -0.64 -6.69 26.86
N SER A 241 -1.39 -6.65 27.96
CA SER A 241 -1.81 -5.41 28.61
C SER A 241 -0.62 -4.65 29.21
N SER A 242 0.49 -5.34 29.52
CA SER A 242 1.74 -4.72 29.94
C SER A 242 2.46 -4.09 28.75
N VAL A 243 2.59 -4.83 27.64
CA VAL A 243 3.17 -4.31 26.39
C VAL A 243 2.46 -3.03 25.95
N TRP A 244 1.12 -3.06 25.92
CA TRP A 244 0.33 -1.90 25.51
C TRP A 244 0.54 -0.69 26.43
N ARG A 245 0.49 -0.88 27.75
CA ARG A 245 0.69 0.21 28.72
C ARG A 245 2.10 0.81 28.63
N ARG A 246 3.11 -0.03 28.46
CA ARG A 246 4.51 0.41 28.29
C ARG A 246 4.68 1.24 27.02
N LEU A 247 4.14 0.78 25.89
CA LEU A 247 4.15 1.55 24.64
C LEU A 247 3.39 2.88 24.79
N ALA A 248 2.20 2.88 25.39
CA ALA A 248 1.41 4.09 25.58
C ALA A 248 2.14 5.12 26.46
N ARG A 249 2.75 4.66 27.56
CA ARG A 249 3.55 5.51 28.46
C ARG A 249 4.79 6.06 27.76
N ALA A 250 5.53 5.20 27.05
CA ALA A 250 6.71 5.62 26.31
C ALA A 250 6.36 6.69 25.27
N LEU A 251 5.28 6.52 24.51
CA LEU A 251 4.79 7.52 23.56
C LEU A 251 4.37 8.83 24.23
N GLN A 252 3.78 8.78 25.43
CA GLN A 252 3.43 9.97 26.18
C GLN A 252 4.68 10.76 26.58
N ILE A 253 5.70 10.08 27.12
CA ILE A 253 6.99 10.69 27.49
C ILE A 253 7.66 11.31 26.26
N LEU A 254 7.62 10.63 25.11
CA LEU A 254 8.16 11.15 23.86
C LEU A 254 7.43 12.43 23.42
N LYS A 255 6.08 12.47 23.49
CA LYS A 255 5.27 13.65 23.17
C LYS A 255 5.49 14.82 24.13
N GLU A 256 5.69 14.55 25.42
CA GLU A 256 5.96 15.59 26.42
C GLU A 256 7.35 16.20 26.25
N THR A 257 8.30 15.45 25.66
CA THR A 257 9.64 15.94 25.35
C THR A 257 9.69 16.82 24.08
N GLU A 258 8.61 16.88 23.32
CA GLU A 258 8.45 17.74 22.13
C GLU A 258 7.91 19.14 22.43
N ARG A 259 7.44 19.38 23.66
CA ARG A 259 7.00 20.69 24.16
C ARG A 259 8.15 21.43 24.82
#